data_AF-A0A127AXP4-F1
#
_entry.id   AF-A0A127AXP4-F1
#
_cell.length_a   1.000
_cell.length_b   1.000
_cell.length_c   1.000
_cell.angle_alpha   90.00
_cell.angle_beta   90.00
_cell.angle_gamma   90.00
#
_symmetry.space_group_name_H-M   'P 1'
#
loop_
_entity.id
_entity.type
_entity.pdbx_description
1 polymer ?
#
loop_
_entity_poly.entity_id
_entity_poly.type
_entity_poly.pdbx_seq_one_letter_code
_entity_poly.pdbx_strand_id
1 'polypeptide(L)'
;YAFRYHKNVREKTLRNVFDCIRHGLGYPNIRHDDVLIDALMYWNQGRMKIEEARTWVAQACIVPCGTTKKSVMPVRYSASSTLGSKAMELAMYNGFDPVSRMQIGPKTGDPTKMTFDQIFDAFVEQFKQIHWDGARIRNLTRSIEMTMGRPFLSGTWEECVETGLNAFQRKEYGNNWLTTFIWMDGLDSLAALKKLVFEDKKYTMEQVIEMLKVNWENYEEARMDFVKAPKWGNDD
;
A
#
# COMPACT_ATOMS: atom_id res chain seq x y z
N TYR A 1 -12.01 -3.65 14.85
CA TYR A 1 -13.39 -3.30 14.43
C TYR A 1 -13.36 -2.14 13.45
N ALA A 2 -14.15 -2.20 12.38
CA ALA A 2 -14.33 -1.10 11.43
C ALA A 2 -15.77 -0.60 11.50
N PHE A 3 -15.95 0.71 11.52
CA PHE A 3 -17.24 1.38 11.50
C PHE A 3 -17.43 2.06 10.15
N ARG A 4 -18.51 1.67 9.45
CA ARG A 4 -18.90 2.25 8.17
C ARG A 4 -19.67 3.54 8.42
N TYR A 5 -18.99 4.66 8.22
CA TYR A 5 -19.58 5.98 8.40
C TYR A 5 -20.36 6.42 7.17
N HIS A 6 -21.63 6.73 7.39
CA HIS A 6 -22.51 7.38 6.45
C HIS A 6 -23.27 8.49 7.18
N LYS A 7 -23.63 9.56 6.48
CA LYS A 7 -24.31 10.73 7.07
C LYS A 7 -25.66 10.38 7.74
N ASN A 8 -26.31 9.30 7.32
CA ASN A 8 -27.59 8.85 7.89
C ASN A 8 -27.46 7.91 9.10
N VAL A 9 -26.25 7.71 9.64
CA VAL A 9 -26.07 6.89 10.85
C VAL A 9 -26.81 7.55 12.02
N ARG A 10 -27.54 6.75 12.79
CA ARG A 10 -28.22 7.19 14.02
C ARG A 10 -27.21 7.74 15.02
N GLU A 11 -27.49 8.91 15.58
CA GLU A 11 -26.63 9.56 16.57
C GLU A 11 -26.29 8.66 17.77
N LYS A 12 -27.27 7.88 18.27
CA LYS A 12 -27.04 6.90 19.34
C LYS A 12 -25.91 5.91 19.00
N THR A 13 -25.83 5.46 17.74
CA THR A 13 -24.75 4.58 17.28
C THR A 13 -23.42 5.33 17.23
N LEU A 14 -23.40 6.58 16.78
CA LEU A 14 -22.19 7.41 16.78
C LEU A 14 -21.65 7.66 18.19
N ARG A 15 -22.53 7.84 19.19
CA ARG A 15 -22.12 7.98 20.60
C ARG A 15 -21.40 6.73 21.11
N ASN A 16 -21.93 5.54 20.82
CA ASN A 16 -21.26 4.28 21.19
C ASN A 16 -19.90 4.11 20.48
N VAL A 17 -19.82 4.51 19.20
CA VAL A 17 -18.54 4.53 18.45
C VAL A 17 -17.53 5.45 19.11
N PHE A 18 -17.98 6.66 19.47
CA PHE A 18 -17.15 7.64 20.16
C PHE A 18 -16.69 7.15 21.53
N ASP A 19 -17.55 6.48 22.30
CA ASP A 19 -17.20 5.91 23.60
C ASP A 19 -16.00 4.95 23.50
N CYS A 20 -15.93 4.11 22.46
CA CYS A 20 -14.74 3.27 22.24
C CYS A 20 -13.48 4.11 21.93
N ILE A 21 -13.61 5.14 21.09
CA ILE A 21 -12.49 5.98 20.65
C ILE A 21 -11.95 6.82 21.81
N ARG A 22 -12.80 7.48 22.60
CA ARG A 22 -12.37 8.34 23.72
C ARG A 22 -11.68 7.59 24.85
N HIS A 23 -11.90 6.28 24.96
CA HIS A 23 -11.19 5.42 25.92
C HIS A 23 -9.83 4.92 25.39
N GLY A 24 -9.41 5.38 24.20
CA GLY A 24 -8.08 5.07 23.66
C GLY A 24 -7.95 3.65 23.11
N LEU A 25 -9.06 2.96 22.80
CA LEU A 25 -9.02 1.59 22.29
C LEU A 25 -8.42 1.49 20.88
N GLY A 26 -8.28 2.60 20.16
CA GLY A 26 -7.80 2.65 18.77
C GLY A 26 -8.83 2.14 17.74
N TYR A 27 -10.06 1.86 18.16
CA TYR A 27 -11.15 1.37 17.30
C TYR A 27 -12.53 1.86 17.81
N PRO A 28 -13.60 1.76 17.00
CA PRO A 28 -13.59 1.28 15.62
C PRO A 28 -12.87 2.25 14.69
N ASN A 29 -12.13 1.70 13.72
CA ASN A 29 -11.59 2.50 12.63
C ASN A 29 -12.75 3.02 11.78
N ILE A 30 -12.78 4.31 11.48
CA ILE A 30 -13.84 4.94 10.71
C ILE A 30 -13.55 4.83 9.21
N ARG A 31 -14.52 4.30 8.46
CA ARG A 31 -14.44 4.09 7.00
C ARG A 31 -15.53 4.87 6.30
N HIS A 32 -15.18 5.61 5.26
CA HIS A 32 -16.14 6.36 4.47
C HIS A 32 -16.98 5.40 3.62
N ASP A 33 -18.28 5.29 3.91
CA ASP A 33 -19.14 4.26 3.30
C ASP A 33 -19.31 4.47 1.79
N ASP A 34 -19.67 5.68 1.37
CA ASP A 34 -19.94 5.99 -0.05
C ASP A 34 -18.70 5.76 -0.93
N VAL A 35 -17.52 6.25 -0.51
CA VAL A 35 -16.25 6.07 -1.23
C VAL A 35 -15.93 4.58 -1.42
N LEU A 36 -16.16 3.74 -0.41
CA LEU A 36 -15.82 2.32 -0.50
C LEU A 36 -16.86 1.52 -1.29
N ILE A 37 -18.12 1.95 -1.29
CA ILE A 37 -19.15 1.43 -2.19
C ILE A 37 -18.79 1.75 -3.64
N ASP A 38 -18.42 3.00 -3.94
CA ASP A 38 -18.02 3.42 -5.29
C ASP A 38 -16.76 2.67 -5.76
N ALA A 39 -15.77 2.51 -4.87
CA ALA A 39 -14.57 1.72 -5.16
C ALA A 39 -14.93 0.26 -5.51
N LEU A 40 -15.81 -0.37 -4.73
CA LEU A 40 -16.28 -1.72 -5.06
C LEU A 40 -16.98 -1.75 -6.42
N MET A 41 -17.90 -0.81 -6.69
CA MET A 41 -18.61 -0.78 -7.97
C MET A 41 -17.66 -0.63 -9.16
N TYR A 42 -16.63 0.22 -9.02
CA TYR A 42 -15.58 0.43 -10.02
C TYR A 42 -14.76 -0.84 -10.30
N TRP A 43 -14.15 -1.43 -9.27
CA TRP A 43 -13.25 -2.59 -9.44
C TRP A 43 -13.98 -3.85 -9.91
N ASN A 44 -15.27 -3.94 -9.61
CA ASN A 44 -16.12 -5.02 -10.08
C ASN A 44 -16.63 -4.82 -11.51
N GLN A 45 -16.30 -3.70 -12.17
CA GLN A 45 -16.68 -3.36 -13.55
C GLN A 45 -18.20 -3.47 -13.78
N GLY A 46 -19.00 -3.05 -12.80
CA GLY A 46 -20.46 -3.12 -12.89
C GLY A 46 -21.08 -4.52 -12.78
N ARG A 47 -20.29 -5.58 -12.51
CA ARG A 47 -20.82 -6.95 -12.31
C ARG A 47 -21.56 -7.11 -10.98
N MET A 48 -21.16 -6.34 -9.98
CA MET A 48 -21.79 -6.26 -8.67
C MET A 48 -22.98 -5.31 -8.73
N LYS A 49 -24.13 -5.70 -8.17
CA LYS A 49 -25.27 -4.78 -8.01
C LYS A 49 -25.02 -3.84 -6.82
N ILE A 50 -25.59 -2.63 -6.86
CA ILE A 50 -25.41 -1.63 -5.79
C ILE A 50 -25.92 -2.13 -4.43
N GLU A 51 -26.98 -2.95 -4.42
CA GLU A 51 -27.49 -3.58 -3.20
C GLU A 51 -26.46 -4.51 -2.58
N GLU A 52 -25.70 -5.24 -3.41
CA GLU A 52 -24.61 -6.11 -2.95
C GLU A 52 -23.44 -5.27 -2.45
N ALA A 53 -23.06 -4.21 -3.16
CA ALA A 53 -21.96 -3.32 -2.73
C ALA A 53 -22.22 -2.70 -1.35
N ARG A 54 -23.47 -2.31 -1.06
CA ARG A 54 -23.89 -1.78 0.25
C ARG A 54 -23.75 -2.77 1.40
N THR A 55 -23.61 -4.07 1.14
CA THR A 55 -23.39 -5.08 2.19
C THR A 55 -21.95 -5.18 2.68
N TRP A 56 -21.02 -4.41 2.08
CA TRP A 56 -19.60 -4.64 2.27
C TRP A 56 -19.11 -4.64 3.73
N VAL A 57 -18.05 -5.40 3.95
CA VAL A 57 -17.27 -5.48 5.19
C VAL A 57 -15.79 -5.26 4.91
N ALA A 58 -15.03 -4.81 5.90
CA ALA A 58 -13.58 -4.76 5.79
C ALA A 58 -13.03 -6.19 5.80
N GLN A 59 -12.35 -6.61 4.73
CA GLN A 59 -11.75 -7.96 4.67
C GLN A 59 -10.52 -8.08 5.56
N ALA A 60 -9.73 -7.02 5.63
CA ALA A 60 -8.57 -6.88 6.51
C ALA A 60 -8.65 -5.51 7.18
N CYS A 61 -7.56 -4.73 7.17
CA CYS A 61 -7.55 -3.42 7.80
C CYS A 61 -8.42 -2.41 7.03
N ILE A 62 -8.25 -2.31 5.71
CA ILE A 62 -8.81 -1.20 4.90
C ILE A 62 -9.81 -1.69 3.84
N VAL A 63 -9.52 -2.81 3.18
CA VAL A 63 -10.10 -3.15 1.88
C VAL A 63 -11.56 -3.58 2.01
N PRO A 64 -12.50 -2.96 1.25
CA PRO A 64 -13.90 -3.33 1.28
C PRO A 64 -14.12 -4.65 0.54
N CYS A 65 -15.07 -5.47 1.00
CA CYS A 65 -15.40 -6.74 0.38
C CYS A 65 -16.91 -6.95 0.48
N GLY A 66 -17.56 -7.21 -0.66
CA GLY A 66 -19.00 -7.53 -0.64
C GLY A 66 -19.24 -8.84 0.11
N THR A 67 -20.43 -9.03 0.69
CA THR A 67 -20.73 -10.22 1.50
C THR A 67 -21.63 -11.22 0.81
N THR A 68 -21.90 -11.05 -0.48
CA THR A 68 -22.75 -11.96 -1.26
C THR A 68 -21.94 -13.09 -1.89
N LYS A 69 -22.65 -14.14 -2.28
CA LYS A 69 -22.15 -15.32 -2.99
C LYS A 69 -21.11 -15.01 -4.06
N LYS A 70 -21.36 -13.99 -4.90
CA LYS A 70 -20.50 -13.65 -6.04
C LYS A 70 -19.47 -12.56 -5.74
N SER A 71 -19.68 -11.77 -4.69
CA SER A 71 -18.79 -10.66 -4.33
C SER A 71 -17.75 -10.98 -3.27
N VAL A 72 -18.02 -11.97 -2.41
CA VAL A 72 -17.17 -12.24 -1.26
C VAL A 72 -15.85 -12.84 -1.72
N MET A 73 -14.74 -12.32 -1.20
CA MET A 73 -13.42 -12.89 -1.41
C MET A 73 -13.21 -14.02 -0.39
N PRO A 74 -13.22 -15.30 -0.82
CA PRO A 74 -13.24 -16.44 0.10
C PRO A 74 -11.90 -16.65 0.80
N VAL A 75 -10.84 -16.03 0.29
CA VAL A 75 -9.47 -16.08 0.82
C VAL A 75 -8.84 -14.69 0.73
N ARG A 76 -7.77 -14.47 1.49
CA ARG A 76 -6.99 -13.24 1.43
C ARG A 76 -6.21 -13.16 0.12
N TYR A 77 -6.32 -12.04 -0.59
CA TYR A 77 -5.66 -11.84 -1.89
C TYR A 77 -4.33 -11.11 -1.82
N SER A 78 -4.20 -10.12 -0.94
CA SER A 78 -2.90 -9.50 -0.69
C SER A 78 -2.05 -10.39 0.21
N ALA A 79 -0.93 -10.88 -0.34
CA ALA A 79 0.13 -11.58 0.38
C ALA A 79 1.52 -10.94 0.19
N SER A 80 1.59 -9.84 -0.56
CA SER A 80 2.80 -9.07 -0.81
C SER A 80 2.53 -7.59 -0.54
N SER A 81 3.60 -6.88 -0.19
CA SER A 81 3.58 -5.45 0.10
C SER A 81 4.69 -4.74 -0.64
N THR A 82 4.43 -3.52 -1.07
CA THR A 82 5.43 -2.63 -1.67
C THR A 82 5.86 -1.58 -0.64
N LEU A 83 7.09 -1.06 -0.78
CA LEU A 83 7.73 -0.22 0.23
C LEU A 83 8.27 1.06 -0.41
N GLY A 84 7.70 2.22 -0.06
CA GLY A 84 8.10 3.50 -0.64
C GLY A 84 9.52 3.91 -0.28
N SER A 85 9.87 3.94 1.02
CA SER A 85 11.24 4.28 1.45
C SER A 85 12.30 3.35 0.85
N LYS A 86 11.98 2.07 0.64
CA LYS A 86 12.91 1.13 -0.01
C LYS A 86 13.13 1.47 -1.49
N ALA A 87 12.09 1.88 -2.21
CA ALA A 87 12.25 2.37 -3.58
C ALA A 87 13.18 3.58 -3.64
N MET A 88 13.08 4.50 -2.66
CA MET A 88 13.98 5.65 -2.56
C MET A 88 15.42 5.23 -2.26
N GLU A 89 15.65 4.34 -1.28
CA GLU A 89 16.98 3.80 -1.00
C GLU A 89 17.59 3.15 -2.23
N LEU A 90 16.82 2.31 -2.95
CA LEU A 90 17.31 1.69 -4.18
C LEU A 90 17.64 2.72 -5.26
N ALA A 91 16.87 3.80 -5.41
CA ALA A 91 17.18 4.86 -6.36
C ALA A 91 18.50 5.55 -6.03
N MET A 92 18.76 5.80 -4.74
CA MET A 92 20.01 6.41 -4.24
C MET A 92 21.23 5.48 -4.30
N TYR A 93 21.03 4.18 -4.50
CA TYR A 93 22.12 3.20 -4.56
C TYR A 93 22.12 2.42 -5.88
N ASN A 94 21.57 2.98 -6.96
CA ASN A 94 21.56 2.37 -8.30
C ASN A 94 20.99 0.93 -8.31
N GLY A 95 19.92 0.71 -7.55
CA GLY A 95 19.24 -0.58 -7.37
C GLY A 95 19.95 -1.56 -6.42
N PHE A 96 21.09 -1.17 -5.84
CA PHE A 96 21.79 -1.99 -4.86
C PHE A 96 21.20 -1.77 -3.47
N ASP A 97 20.91 -2.86 -2.77
CA ASP A 97 20.47 -2.81 -1.38
C ASP A 97 21.69 -2.91 -0.44
N PRO A 98 22.03 -1.85 0.31
CA PRO A 98 23.16 -1.88 1.24
C PRO A 98 22.92 -2.80 2.44
N VAL A 99 21.67 -3.10 2.80
CA VAL A 99 21.31 -3.94 3.95
C VAL A 99 21.52 -5.41 3.62
N SER A 100 20.88 -5.91 2.55
CA SER A 100 21.07 -7.30 2.11
C SER A 100 22.37 -7.52 1.34
N ARG A 101 23.05 -6.44 0.93
CA ARG A 101 24.28 -6.45 0.12
C ARG A 101 24.09 -7.14 -1.24
N MET A 102 22.93 -6.91 -1.84
CA MET A 102 22.53 -7.53 -3.10
C MET A 102 21.96 -6.50 -4.07
N GLN A 103 22.20 -6.72 -5.36
CA GLN A 103 21.46 -6.00 -6.40
C GLN A 103 20.05 -6.58 -6.46
N ILE A 104 19.06 -5.85 -5.96
CA ILE A 104 17.65 -6.29 -5.95
C ILE A 104 16.77 -5.45 -6.88
N GLY A 105 17.17 -4.21 -7.14
CA GLY A 105 16.49 -3.31 -8.07
C GLY A 105 17.20 -3.20 -9.41
N PRO A 106 16.52 -2.67 -10.45
CA PRO A 106 17.16 -2.30 -11.71
C PRO A 106 18.28 -1.28 -11.49
N LYS A 107 19.29 -1.28 -12.36
CA LYS A 107 20.35 -0.28 -12.36
C LYS A 107 19.85 1.00 -13.02
N THR A 108 19.29 1.90 -12.23
CA THR A 108 18.68 3.16 -12.69
C THR A 108 19.70 4.27 -13.00
N GLY A 109 20.98 4.07 -12.67
CA GLY A 109 22.09 5.00 -12.93
C GLY A 109 22.73 5.54 -11.65
N ASP A 110 23.77 6.35 -11.83
CA ASP A 110 24.51 7.01 -10.75
C ASP A 110 23.76 8.28 -10.28
N PRO A 111 23.20 8.31 -9.05
CA PRO A 111 22.36 9.41 -8.60
C PRO A 111 23.10 10.73 -8.45
N THR A 112 24.44 10.73 -8.33
CA THR A 112 25.20 11.98 -8.21
C THR A 112 25.29 12.75 -9.53
N LYS A 113 24.93 12.09 -10.64
CA LYS A 113 24.90 12.67 -12.00
C LYS A 113 23.49 12.98 -12.48
N MET A 114 22.48 12.82 -11.62
CA MET A 114 21.07 12.96 -11.97
C MET A 114 20.51 14.33 -11.62
N THR A 115 19.58 14.82 -12.45
CA THR A 115 18.65 15.88 -12.07
C THR A 115 17.58 15.36 -11.11
N PHE A 116 16.83 16.26 -10.48
CA PHE A 116 15.71 15.85 -9.62
C PHE A 116 14.70 14.94 -10.35
N ASP A 117 14.31 15.31 -11.57
CA ASP A 117 13.37 14.52 -12.37
C ASP A 117 13.91 13.12 -12.67
N GLN A 118 15.21 13.00 -12.94
CA GLN A 118 15.85 11.70 -13.14
C GLN A 118 15.88 10.85 -11.86
N ILE A 119 16.04 11.47 -10.68
CA ILE A 119 15.92 10.77 -9.39
C ILE A 119 14.48 10.32 -9.15
N PHE A 120 13.50 11.17 -9.47
CA PHE A 120 12.08 10.81 -9.37
C PHE A 120 11.75 9.63 -10.29
N ASP A 121 12.22 9.65 -11.54
CA ASP A 121 12.06 8.55 -12.49
C ASP A 121 12.73 7.27 -11.98
N ALA A 122 13.95 7.37 -11.41
CA ALA A 122 14.62 6.25 -10.78
C ALA A 122 13.80 5.67 -9.62
N PHE A 123 13.25 6.50 -8.72
CA PHE A 123 12.36 6.08 -7.64
C PHE A 123 11.13 5.33 -8.18
N VAL A 124 10.47 5.88 -9.20
CA VAL A 124 9.31 5.25 -9.84
C VAL A 124 9.68 3.91 -10.46
N GLU A 125 10.83 3.80 -11.12
CA GLU A 125 11.29 2.55 -11.73
C GLU A 125 11.60 1.47 -10.68
N GLN A 126 12.26 1.84 -9.58
CA GLN A 126 12.45 0.93 -8.44
C GLN A 126 11.11 0.47 -7.87
N PHE A 127 10.15 1.38 -7.70
CA PHE A 127 8.82 1.04 -7.20
C PHE A 127 8.06 0.10 -8.15
N LYS A 128 8.10 0.35 -9.47
CA LYS A 128 7.52 -0.53 -10.48
C LYS A 128 8.08 -1.93 -10.39
N GLN A 129 9.39 -2.09 -10.24
CA GLN A 129 10.01 -3.40 -10.10
C GLN A 129 9.51 -4.12 -8.83
N ILE A 130 9.54 -3.46 -7.67
CA ILE A 130 9.04 -4.03 -6.41
C ILE A 130 7.57 -4.46 -6.57
N HIS A 131 6.75 -3.63 -7.22
CA HIS A 131 5.33 -3.91 -7.45
C HIS A 131 5.12 -5.08 -8.40
N TRP A 132 5.90 -5.15 -9.48
CA TRP A 132 5.89 -6.25 -10.45
C TRP A 132 6.20 -7.58 -9.78
N ASP A 133 7.28 -7.63 -8.98
CA ASP A 133 7.67 -8.85 -8.27
C ASP A 133 6.59 -9.26 -7.26
N GLY A 134 6.05 -8.30 -6.51
CA GLY A 134 4.95 -8.54 -5.58
C GLY A 134 3.70 -9.13 -6.25
N ALA A 135 3.30 -8.60 -7.41
CA ALA A 135 2.17 -9.11 -8.19
C ALA A 135 2.48 -10.50 -8.79
N ARG A 136 3.68 -10.68 -9.35
CA ARG A 136 4.12 -11.94 -9.95
C ARG A 136 4.14 -13.08 -8.94
N ILE A 137 4.74 -12.86 -7.76
CA ILE A 137 4.78 -13.84 -6.67
C ILE A 137 3.37 -14.23 -6.25
N ARG A 138 2.46 -13.27 -6.11
CA ARG A 138 1.07 -13.58 -5.71
C ARG A 138 0.34 -14.40 -6.76
N ASN A 139 0.48 -14.04 -8.03
CA ASN A 139 -0.14 -14.77 -9.14
C ASN A 139 0.40 -16.20 -9.27
N LEU A 140 1.71 -16.40 -9.11
CA LEU A 140 2.32 -17.73 -9.07
C LEU A 140 1.80 -18.54 -7.87
N THR A 141 1.73 -17.92 -6.70
CA THR A 141 1.20 -18.61 -5.50
C THR A 141 -0.26 -19.04 -5.74
N ARG A 142 -1.08 -18.16 -6.35
CA ARG A 142 -2.48 -18.46 -6.67
C ARG A 142 -2.62 -19.65 -7.63
N SER A 143 -1.71 -19.80 -8.61
CA SER A 143 -1.77 -20.94 -9.54
C SER A 143 -1.54 -22.28 -8.83
N ILE A 144 -0.66 -22.31 -7.83
CA ILE A 144 -0.43 -23.50 -7.01
C ILE A 144 -1.61 -23.75 -6.07
N GLU A 145 -2.14 -22.70 -5.43
CA GLU A 145 -3.30 -22.81 -4.53
C GLU A 145 -4.56 -23.35 -5.21
N MET A 146 -4.76 -23.04 -6.50
CA MET A 146 -5.85 -23.59 -7.31
C MET A 146 -5.81 -25.13 -7.41
N THR A 147 -4.61 -25.73 -7.37
CA THR A 147 -4.42 -27.19 -7.43
C THR A 147 -4.55 -27.84 -6.05
N MET A 148 -3.99 -27.20 -5.01
CA MET A 148 -4.07 -27.75 -3.65
C MET A 148 -5.50 -27.72 -3.09
N GLY A 149 -6.24 -26.63 -3.34
CA GLY A 149 -7.58 -26.41 -2.81
C GLY A 149 -7.63 -26.34 -1.28
N ARG A 150 -8.81 -26.01 -0.74
CA ARG A 150 -9.10 -26.07 0.71
C ARG A 150 -10.55 -26.54 0.92
N PRO A 151 -10.82 -27.86 0.95
CA PRO A 151 -12.18 -28.41 0.92
C PRO A 151 -13.10 -27.86 2.00
N PHE A 152 -12.63 -27.75 3.26
CA PHE A 152 -13.42 -27.18 4.35
C PHE A 152 -13.84 -25.73 4.05
N LEU A 153 -12.89 -24.89 3.62
CA LEU A 153 -13.18 -23.51 3.24
C LEU A 153 -14.13 -23.43 2.04
N SER A 154 -13.93 -24.25 1.01
CA SER A 154 -14.84 -24.31 -0.13
C SER A 154 -16.26 -24.68 0.31
N GLY A 155 -16.40 -25.61 1.27
CA GLY A 155 -17.68 -26.03 1.82
C GLY A 155 -18.44 -24.93 2.59
N THR A 156 -17.76 -23.86 3.00
CA THR A 156 -18.40 -22.70 3.66
C THR A 156 -18.89 -21.62 2.67
N TRP A 157 -18.70 -21.81 1.36
CA TRP A 157 -19.04 -20.82 0.34
C TRP A 157 -20.06 -21.37 -0.66
N GLU A 158 -21.21 -20.70 -0.75
CA GLU A 158 -22.34 -21.12 -1.58
C GLU A 158 -21.97 -21.39 -3.05
N GLU A 159 -21.22 -20.50 -3.70
CA GLU A 159 -20.79 -20.70 -5.10
C GLU A 159 -19.87 -21.92 -5.26
N CYS A 160 -18.99 -22.18 -4.29
CA CYS A 160 -18.09 -23.33 -4.34
C CYS A 160 -18.88 -24.66 -4.18
N VAL A 161 -19.89 -24.67 -3.31
CA VAL A 161 -20.78 -25.83 -3.11
C VAL A 161 -21.58 -26.13 -4.38
N GLU A 162 -22.13 -25.10 -5.03
CA GLU A 162 -22.94 -25.29 -6.26
C GLU A 162 -22.12 -25.69 -7.48
N THR A 163 -20.93 -25.12 -7.64
CA THR A 163 -20.11 -25.33 -8.86
C THR A 163 -19.14 -26.50 -8.72
N GLY A 164 -18.90 -27.00 -7.51
CA GLY A 164 -17.85 -27.97 -7.22
C GLY A 164 -16.43 -27.39 -7.37
N LEU A 165 -16.28 -26.09 -7.61
CA LEU A 165 -14.98 -25.42 -7.68
C LEU A 165 -14.44 -25.17 -6.27
N ASN A 166 -13.13 -25.32 -6.11
CA ASN A 166 -12.53 -24.90 -4.85
C ASN A 166 -12.42 -23.37 -4.74
N ALA A 167 -12.33 -22.86 -3.50
CA ALA A 167 -12.29 -21.43 -3.21
C ALA A 167 -11.19 -20.63 -3.92
N PHE A 168 -10.13 -21.28 -4.41
CA PHE A 168 -9.04 -20.64 -5.15
C PHE A 168 -9.25 -20.64 -6.67
N GLN A 169 -10.09 -21.53 -7.20
CA GLN A 169 -10.45 -21.57 -8.63
C GLN A 169 -11.55 -20.59 -9.00
N ARG A 170 -12.42 -20.27 -8.04
CA ARG A 170 -13.49 -19.30 -8.21
C ARG A 170 -12.94 -17.94 -8.65
N LYS A 171 -13.70 -17.26 -9.52
CA LYS A 171 -13.45 -15.90 -10.00
C LYS A 171 -14.63 -14.99 -9.62
N GLU A 172 -14.59 -14.49 -8.40
CA GLU A 172 -15.50 -13.48 -7.88
C GLU A 172 -15.45 -12.14 -8.65
N TYR A 173 -16.35 -11.24 -8.26
CA TYR A 173 -16.25 -9.85 -8.65
C TYR A 173 -14.91 -9.30 -8.11
N GLY A 174 -14.07 -8.81 -9.03
CA GLY A 174 -12.67 -8.52 -8.77
C GLY A 174 -12.42 -7.50 -7.65
N ASN A 175 -11.51 -7.84 -6.73
CA ASN A 175 -10.93 -6.89 -5.81
C ASN A 175 -9.52 -7.34 -5.37
N ASN A 176 -8.60 -7.42 -6.34
CA ASN A 176 -7.20 -7.66 -6.03
C ASN A 176 -6.53 -6.35 -5.63
N TRP A 177 -5.75 -6.40 -4.55
CA TRP A 177 -4.98 -5.24 -4.11
C TRP A 177 -3.58 -5.65 -3.67
N LEU A 178 -2.68 -4.67 -3.72
CA LEU A 178 -1.39 -4.70 -3.05
C LEU A 178 -1.35 -3.56 -2.05
N THR A 179 -0.76 -3.81 -0.88
CA THR A 179 -0.65 -2.80 0.16
C THR A 179 0.73 -2.15 0.05
N THR A 180 0.75 -0.83 -0.07
CA THR A 180 2.00 -0.06 -0.02
C THR A 180 2.20 0.46 1.39
N PHE A 181 3.34 0.16 2.00
CA PHE A 181 3.76 0.73 3.29
C PHE A 181 4.87 1.77 3.08
N ILE A 182 5.10 2.57 4.12
CA ILE A 182 6.19 3.56 4.20
C ILE A 182 6.32 4.40 2.91
N TRP A 183 5.15 4.75 2.35
CA TRP A 183 5.02 5.51 1.11
C TRP A 183 5.42 6.96 1.33
N MET A 184 4.94 7.55 2.42
CA MET A 184 5.19 8.95 2.74
C MET A 184 6.65 9.18 3.11
N ASP A 185 7.32 8.23 3.75
CA ASP A 185 8.77 8.30 4.01
C ASP A 185 9.58 8.47 2.71
N GLY A 186 9.18 7.77 1.65
CA GLY A 186 9.79 7.93 0.32
C GLY A 186 9.47 9.29 -0.30
N LEU A 187 8.22 9.75 -0.22
CA LEU A 187 7.80 11.05 -0.78
C LEU A 187 8.41 12.25 -0.03
N ASP A 188 8.46 12.21 1.30
CA ASP A 188 9.10 13.22 2.14
C ASP A 188 10.62 13.27 1.90
N SER A 189 11.23 12.14 1.55
CA SER A 189 12.64 12.10 1.12
C SER A 189 12.84 12.80 -0.22
N LEU A 190 11.96 12.56 -1.20
CA LEU A 190 11.98 13.28 -2.48
C LEU A 190 11.76 14.78 -2.30
N ALA A 191 10.80 15.18 -1.46
CA ALA A 191 10.55 16.59 -1.16
C ALA A 191 11.78 17.26 -0.53
N ALA A 192 12.44 16.59 0.42
CA ALA A 192 13.65 17.10 1.05
C ALA A 192 14.83 17.21 0.07
N LEU A 193 15.02 16.23 -0.81
CA LEU A 193 16.04 16.28 -1.86
C LEU A 193 15.79 17.44 -2.83
N LYS A 194 14.55 17.58 -3.33
CA LYS A 194 14.16 18.66 -4.24
C LYS A 194 14.55 20.01 -3.66
N LYS A 195 14.13 20.26 -2.42
CA LYS A 195 14.38 21.51 -1.73
C LYS A 195 15.87 21.73 -1.45
N LEU A 196 16.51 20.83 -0.71
CA LEU A 196 17.82 21.11 -0.12
C LEU A 196 18.98 20.92 -1.11
N VAL A 197 18.81 20.07 -2.13
CA VAL A 197 19.88 19.75 -3.10
C VAL A 197 19.69 20.48 -4.42
N PHE A 198 18.47 20.52 -4.94
CA PHE A 198 18.22 21.03 -6.30
C PHE A 198 17.78 22.50 -6.33
N GLU A 199 16.91 22.91 -5.42
CA GLU A 199 16.39 24.29 -5.33
C GLU A 199 17.34 25.19 -4.53
N ASP A 200 17.53 24.91 -3.25
CA ASP A 200 18.34 25.71 -2.32
C ASP A 200 19.84 25.47 -2.51
N LYS A 201 20.22 24.32 -3.10
CA LYS A 201 21.61 23.89 -3.33
C LYS A 201 22.49 23.95 -2.07
N LYS A 202 21.89 23.68 -0.91
CA LYS A 202 22.59 23.64 0.39
C LYS A 202 23.55 22.45 0.48
N TYR A 203 23.21 21.34 -0.19
CA TYR A 203 24.01 20.12 -0.25
C TYR A 203 24.16 19.64 -1.70
N THR A 204 25.24 18.93 -2.02
CA THR A 204 25.35 18.17 -3.28
C THR A 204 24.86 16.74 -3.11
N MET A 205 24.53 16.07 -4.21
CA MET A 205 24.14 14.65 -4.16
C MET A 205 25.26 13.74 -3.63
N GLU A 206 26.53 14.03 -3.93
CA GLU A 206 27.67 13.32 -3.39
C GLU A 206 27.71 13.40 -1.86
N GLN A 207 27.51 14.60 -1.30
CA GLN A 207 27.45 14.80 0.14
C GLN A 207 26.30 14.03 0.77
N VAL A 208 25.11 14.04 0.15
CA VAL A 208 23.97 13.25 0.64
C VAL A 208 24.29 11.76 0.67
N ILE A 209 24.88 11.21 -0.40
CA ILE A 209 25.26 9.79 -0.45
C ILE A 209 26.31 9.46 0.64
N GLU A 210 27.27 10.34 0.88
CA GLU A 210 28.23 10.19 1.98
C GLU A 210 27.53 10.14 3.34
N MET A 211 26.67 11.11 3.63
CA MET A 211 25.91 11.19 4.87
C MET A 211 25.05 9.94 5.11
N LEU A 212 24.39 9.42 4.06
CA LEU A 212 23.58 8.20 4.15
C LEU A 212 24.44 6.96 4.46
N LYS A 213 25.63 6.83 3.87
CA LYS A 213 26.54 5.69 4.09
C LYS A 213 27.05 5.59 5.52
N VAL A 214 27.21 6.72 6.20
CA VAL A 214 27.65 6.79 7.61
C VAL A 214 26.48 6.96 8.58
N ASN A 215 25.24 6.77 8.13
CA ASN A 215 24.03 6.95 8.94
C ASN A 215 24.01 8.30 9.68
N TRP A 216 24.40 9.37 8.99
CA TRP A 216 24.49 10.74 9.50
C TRP A 216 25.47 10.95 10.68
N GLU A 217 26.35 9.99 10.98
CA GLU A 217 27.37 10.17 12.02
C GLU A 217 28.24 11.40 11.72
N ASN A 218 28.36 12.31 12.68
CA ASN A 218 29.00 13.63 12.54
C ASN A 218 28.32 14.63 11.59
N TYR A 219 27.12 14.33 11.08
CA TYR A 219 26.33 15.19 10.17
C TYR A 219 24.95 15.56 10.75
N GLU A 220 24.84 15.74 12.06
CA GLU A 220 23.56 15.97 12.74
C GLU A 220 22.86 17.26 12.30
N GLU A 221 23.61 18.34 12.04
CA GLU A 221 23.02 19.58 11.54
C GLU A 221 22.35 19.37 10.18
N ALA A 222 23.03 18.70 9.25
CA ALA A 222 22.49 18.36 7.95
C ALA A 222 21.29 17.42 8.08
N ARG A 223 21.37 16.38 8.93
CA ARG A 223 20.24 15.49 9.20
C ARG A 223 19.01 16.27 9.65
N MET A 224 19.20 17.24 10.55
CA MET A 224 18.12 18.07 11.05
C MET A 224 17.53 19.01 10.00
N ASP A 225 18.29 19.44 8.99
CA ASP A 225 17.73 20.15 7.84
C ASP A 225 16.79 19.25 7.03
N PHE A 226 17.20 18.00 6.73
CA PHE A 226 16.36 17.04 6.00
C PHE A 226 15.11 16.65 6.78
N VAL A 227 15.19 16.59 8.12
CA VAL A 227 14.03 16.39 9.00
C VAL A 227 13.07 17.57 8.95
N LYS A 228 13.59 18.80 8.90
CA LYS A 228 12.79 20.05 8.89
C LYS A 228 12.31 20.48 7.50
N ALA A 229 12.81 19.86 6.43
CA ALA A 229 12.32 20.07 5.07
C ALA A 229 10.80 19.78 4.99
N PRO A 230 10.08 20.31 3.98
CA PRO A 230 8.63 20.11 3.84
C PRO A 230 8.22 18.65 4.01
N LYS A 231 7.11 18.43 4.74
CA LYS A 231 6.58 17.10 5.06
C LYS A 231 5.09 17.03 4.75
N TRP A 232 4.66 15.85 4.34
CA TRP A 232 3.25 15.55 4.19
C TRP A 232 2.45 15.81 5.47
N GLY A 233 1.21 16.28 5.29
CA GLY A 233 0.24 16.47 6.38
C GLY A 233 0.22 17.87 6.97
N ASN A 234 0.88 18.85 6.33
CA ASN A 234 0.95 20.24 6.79
C ASN A 234 0.25 21.27 5.88
N ASP A 235 -0.44 20.84 4.82
CA ASP A 235 -1.12 21.73 3.86
C ASP A 235 -0.17 22.74 3.17
N ASP A 236 1.05 22.27 2.86
CA ASP A 236 2.14 22.99 2.15
C ASP A 236 2.35 22.38 0.75
#